data_AF-A0A258XN50-F1
#
_entry.id   AF-A0A258XN50-F1
#
_cell.length_a   1.000
_cell.length_b   1.000
_cell.length_c   1.000
_cell.angle_alpha   90.00
_cell.angle_beta   90.00
_cell.angle_gamma   90.00
#
_symmetry.space_group_name_H-M   'P 1'
#
loop_
_entity.id
_entity.type
_entity.pdbx_description
1 polymer ?
#
loop_
_entity_poly.entity_id
_entity_poly.type
_entity_poly.pdbx_seq_one_letter_code
_entity_poly.pdbx_strand_id
1 'polypeptide(L)' 'MAAAMTEPDPSAFPTALSGLRVALFSGNYNYVRDGANQALNRLVGYLLRQGADVRVYAPKVDNPA' A
#
# COMPACT_ATOMS: atom_id res chain seq x y z
N MET A 1 3.18 -4.15 -36.20
CA MET A 1 4.25 -3.56 -35.36
C MET A 1 3.74 -3.49 -33.94
N ALA A 2 4.11 -4.47 -33.11
CA ALA A 2 3.77 -4.49 -31.69
C ALA A 2 4.90 -3.79 -30.94
N ALA A 3 4.61 -2.67 -30.30
CA ALA A 3 5.56 -2.03 -29.41
C ALA A 3 5.81 -2.98 -28.23
N ALA A 4 7.06 -3.40 -28.07
CA ALA A 4 7.50 -4.10 -26.87
C ALA A 4 7.19 -3.18 -25.68
N MET A 5 6.30 -3.62 -24.79
CA MET A 5 6.15 -3.03 -23.47
C MET A 5 7.48 -3.25 -22.77
N THR A 6 8.33 -2.22 -22.75
CA THR A 6 9.57 -2.22 -21.97
C THR A 6 9.21 -2.57 -20.53
N GLU A 7 9.68 -3.72 -20.05
CA GLU A 7 9.53 -4.06 -18.63
C GLU A 7 10.23 -2.97 -17.81
N PRO A 8 9.53 -2.37 -16.81
CA PRO A 8 10.15 -1.37 -15.97
C PRO A 8 11.34 -1.99 -15.22
N ASP A 9 12.46 -1.27 -15.17
CA ASP A 9 13.64 -1.65 -14.38
C ASP A 9 13.20 -1.97 -12.93
N PRO A 10 13.38 -3.22 -12.46
CA PRO A 10 12.89 -3.64 -11.16
C PRO A 10 13.65 -2.98 -9.99
N SER A 11 14.78 -2.32 -10.26
CA SER A 11 15.60 -1.60 -9.27
C SER A 11 15.32 -0.10 -9.23
N ALA A 12 14.63 0.44 -10.24
CA ALA A 12 14.27 1.85 -10.28
C ALA A 12 13.11 2.12 -9.33
N PHE A 13 13.36 2.91 -8.29
CA PHE A 13 12.27 3.37 -7.43
C PHE A 13 11.32 4.26 -8.24
N PRO A 14 10.02 3.94 -8.29
CA PRO A 14 9.07 4.73 -9.04
C PRO A 14 8.97 6.13 -8.44
N THR A 15 9.31 7.12 -9.25
CA THR A 15 9.26 8.53 -8.86
C THR A 15 7.84 9.10 -8.99
N ALA A 16 6.97 8.42 -9.75
CA ALA A 16 5.55 8.69 -9.84
C ALA A 16 4.76 7.65 -9.03
N LEU A 17 3.81 8.12 -8.22
CA LEU A 17 2.99 7.25 -7.36
C LEU A 17 1.76 6.69 -8.09
N SER A 18 1.35 7.30 -9.21
CA SER A 18 0.23 6.82 -10.02
C SER A 18 0.58 5.47 -10.65
N GLY A 19 -0.24 4.45 -10.43
CA GLY A 19 -0.01 3.09 -10.91
C GLY A 19 1.00 2.28 -10.09
N LEU A 20 1.55 2.84 -9.01
CA LEU A 20 2.41 2.11 -8.08
C LEU A 20 1.59 1.04 -7.35
N ARG A 21 2.08 -0.19 -7.33
CA ARG A 21 1.43 -1.32 -6.64
C ARG A 21 2.13 -1.58 -5.31
N VAL A 22 1.40 -1.39 -4.21
CA VAL A 22 1.93 -1.51 -2.84
C VAL A 22 1.23 -2.66 -2.12
N ALA A 23 2.02 -3.60 -1.61
CA ALA A 23 1.56 -4.61 -0.66
C ALA A 23 1.98 -4.18 0.75
N LEU A 24 1.02 -3.79 1.59
CA LEU A 24 1.25 -3.38 2.97
C LEU A 24 0.94 -4.54 3.92
N PHE A 25 1.93 -4.98 4.68
CA PHE A 25 1.76 -5.99 5.72
C PHE A 25 1.76 -5.29 7.09
N SER A 26 0.70 -5.48 7.87
CA SER A 26 0.63 -4.95 9.24
C SER A 26 0.14 -6.03 10.21
N GLY A 27 0.80 -6.17 11.35
CA GLY A 27 0.32 -7.03 12.45
C GLY A 27 -0.90 -6.47 13.18
N ASN A 28 -1.25 -5.20 12.91
CA ASN A 28 -2.32 -4.47 13.56
C ASN A 28 -2.76 -3.36 12.60
N TYR A 29 -3.78 -3.60 11.76
CA TYR A 29 -4.30 -2.56 10.87
C TYR A 29 -5.57 -1.89 11.42
N ASN A 30 -6.22 -2.50 12.42
CA ASN A 30 -7.51 -2.06 12.97
C ASN A 30 -7.68 -2.33 14.47
N TYR A 31 -6.62 -2.73 15.19
CA TYR A 31 -6.75 -3.34 16.52
C TYR A 31 -6.70 -2.37 17.69
N VAL A 32 -6.14 -1.17 17.51
CA VAL A 32 -6.06 -0.13 18.57
C VAL A 32 -6.05 1.26 17.93
N ARG A 33 -6.65 2.28 18.58
CA ARG A 33 -6.49 3.71 18.17
C ARG A 33 -5.11 4.28 18.57
N ASP A 34 -4.06 3.49 18.46
CA ASP A 34 -2.70 3.94 18.73
C ASP A 34 -2.20 4.86 17.60
N GLY A 35 -1.07 5.53 17.83
CA GLY A 35 -0.49 6.43 16.84
C GLY A 35 -0.05 5.73 15.56
N ALA A 36 0.35 4.45 15.65
CA ALA A 36 0.86 3.69 14.52
C ALA A 36 -0.25 3.36 13.52
N ASN A 37 -1.41 2.90 13.99
CA ASN A 37 -2.55 2.59 13.13
C ASN A 37 -3.11 3.83 12.44
N GLN A 38 -3.14 4.96 13.14
CA GLN A 38 -3.52 6.22 12.52
C GLN A 38 -2.53 6.65 11.44
N ALA A 39 -1.23 6.47 11.68
CA ALA A 39 -0.21 6.77 10.68
C ALA A 39 -0.35 5.86 9.44
N LEU A 40 -0.58 4.56 9.64
CA LEU A 40 -0.83 3.60 8.55
C LEU A 40 -2.07 3.98 7.73
N ASN A 41 -3.18 4.31 8.39
CA ASN A 41 -4.40 4.74 7.71
C ASN A 41 -4.20 6.05 6.91
N ARG A 42 -3.46 7.01 7.48
CA ARG A 42 -3.12 8.27 6.78
C ARG A 42 -2.22 8.02 5.58
N LEU A 43 -1.23 7.13 5.71
CA LEU A 43 -0.31 6.75 4.65
C LEU A 43 -1.07 6.10 3.49
N VAL A 44 -1.89 5.08 3.78
CA VAL A 44 -2.70 4.41 2.75
C VAL A 44 -3.64 5.40 2.07
N GLY A 45 -4.30 6.26 2.84
CA GLY A 45 -5.15 7.31 2.29
C GLY A 45 -4.39 8.28 1.38
N TYR A 46 -3.15 8.66 1.73
CA TYR A 46 -2.30 9.48 0.87
C TYR A 46 -1.96 8.76 -0.44
N LEU A 47 -1.49 7.51 -0.37
CA LEU A 47 -1.11 6.71 -1.54
C LEU A 47 -2.27 6.54 -2.53
N LEU A 48 -3.47 6.23 -2.03
CA LEU A 48 -4.66 6.10 -2.86
C LEU A 48 -5.02 7.42 -3.57
N ARG A 49 -4.90 8.57 -2.87
CA ARG A 49 -5.13 9.89 -3.49
C ARG A 49 -4.10 10.22 -4.58
N GLN A 50 -2.90 9.65 -4.53
CA GLN A 50 -1.86 9.82 -5.54
C GLN A 50 -2.01 8.82 -6.72
N GLY A 51 -3.04 7.96 -6.70
CA GLY A 51 -3.30 6.99 -7.77
C GLY A 51 -2.54 5.68 -7.63
N ALA A 52 -1.96 5.38 -6.46
CA ALA A 52 -1.36 4.08 -6.18
C ALA A 52 -2.46 3.02 -5.94
N ASP A 53 -2.16 1.78 -6.30
CA ASP A 53 -2.94 0.60 -5.95
C ASP A 53 -2.35 -0.02 -4.68
N VAL A 54 -3.10 0.01 -3.57
CA VAL A 54 -2.64 -0.46 -2.26
C VAL A 54 -3.48 -1.64 -1.81
N ARG A 55 -2.81 -2.76 -1.50
CA ARG A 55 -3.42 -3.93 -0.88
C ARG A 55 -2.83 -4.17 0.50
N VAL A 56 -3.71 -4.30 1.49
CA VAL A 56 -3.34 -4.50 2.89
C VAL A 56 -3.55 -5.96 3.30
N TYR A 57 -2.55 -6.53 3.95
CA TYR A 57 -2.59 -7.84 4.57
C TYR A 57 -2.37 -7.67 6.08
N ALA A 58 -3.35 -8.09 6.86
CA ALA A 58 -3.27 -8.07 8.32
C ALA A 58 -3.89 -9.34 8.89
N PRO A 59 -3.36 -9.87 10.02
CA PRO A 59 -3.97 -10.99 10.70
C PRO A 59 -5.37 -10.59 11.17
N LYS A 60 -6.35 -11.41 10.83
CA LYS A 60 -7.70 -11.29 11.36
C LYS A 60 -7.77 -12.13 12.63
N VAL A 61 -8.25 -11.54 13.71
CA VAL A 61 -8.68 -12.28 14.90
C VAL A 61 -10.20 -12.27 14.97
N ASP A 62 -10.77 -13.21 15.72
CA ASP A 62 -12.22 -13.36 15.80
C ASP A 62 -12.91 -12.25 16.61
N ASN A 63 -12.24 -11.73 17.66
CA ASN A 63 -12.74 -10.65 18.50
C ASN A 63 -11.78 -9.44 18.50
N PRO A 64 -12.07 -8.38 17.73
CA PRO A 64 -11.32 -7.13 17.78
C PRO A 64 -11.53 -6.37 19.09
N ALA A 65 -10.48 -5.69 19.56
CA ALA A 65 -10.45 -4.91 20.79
C ALA A 65 -11.21 -3.58 20.70
#